data_AF-A0A2N5L102-F1
#
_entry.id   AF-A0A2N5L102-F1
#
_cell.length_a   1.000
_cell.length_b   1.000
_cell.length_c   1.000
_cell.angle_alpha   90.00
_cell.angle_beta   90.00
_cell.angle_gamma   90.00
#
_symmetry.space_group_name_H-M   'P 1'
#
loop_
_entity.id
_entity.type
_entity.pdbx_description
1 polymer ?
#
loop_
_entity_poly.entity_id
_entity_poly.type
_entity_poly.pdbx_seq_one_letter_code
_entity_poly.pdbx_strand_id
1 'polypeptide(L)'
;MWDYFKPELTKRLSELSVDDSTSARVRSILTELLPSGEFTIDDVAKKLGYSKRTLQRKLSSENTTFQKQLNSTREVLALNYLQNTDMTTSDIAYLLGYQEFNSFLRAFSIWKGMSISEYREKMNK
;
A
#
# COMPACT_ATOMS: atom_id res chain seq x y z
N MET A 1 15.44 -14.13 32.86
CA MET A 1 14.45 -14.79 31.97
C MET A 1 14.39 -14.14 30.60
N TRP A 2 14.35 -12.81 30.51
CA TRP A 2 14.45 -12.07 29.24
C TRP A 2 15.78 -12.27 28.51
N ASP A 3 16.89 -12.38 29.23
CA ASP A 3 18.24 -12.56 28.66
C ASP A 3 18.43 -13.89 27.90
N TYR A 4 17.57 -14.88 28.15
CA TYR A 4 17.62 -16.17 27.46
C TYR A 4 16.94 -16.11 26.09
N PHE A 5 15.86 -15.35 25.96
CA PHE A 5 15.11 -15.20 24.70
C PHE A 5 15.67 -14.10 23.79
N LYS A 6 16.34 -13.10 24.37
CA LYS A 6 16.87 -11.93 23.65
C LYS A 6 17.76 -12.28 22.45
N PRO A 7 18.70 -13.24 22.52
CA PRO A 7 19.56 -13.56 21.39
C PRO A 7 18.78 -14.21 20.23
N GLU A 8 17.89 -15.15 20.54
CA GLU A 8 17.07 -15.85 19.54
C GLU A 8 16.03 -14.93 18.89
N LEU A 9 15.40 -14.05 19.68
CA LEU A 9 14.52 -13.01 19.16
C LEU A 9 15.27 -12.02 18.27
N THR A 10 16.46 -11.58 18.69
CA THR A 10 17.28 -10.63 17.91
C THR A 10 17.72 -11.26 16.61
N LYS A 11 18.12 -12.54 16.64
CA LYS A 11 18.47 -13.31 15.46
C LYS A 11 17.29 -13.46 14.50
N ARG A 12 16.13 -13.90 14.99
CA ARG A 12 14.91 -14.02 14.15
C ARG A 12 14.40 -12.69 13.61
N LEU A 13 14.49 -11.61 14.39
CA LEU A 13 14.15 -10.26 13.94
C LEU A 13 15.17 -9.71 12.93
N SER A 14 16.42 -10.18 12.95
CA SER A 14 17.42 -9.82 11.93
C SER A 14 17.29 -10.66 10.65
N GLU A 15 16.82 -11.90 10.77
CA GLU A 15 16.56 -12.81 9.65
C GLU A 15 15.26 -12.44 8.91
N LEU A 16 14.26 -11.95 9.65
CA LEU A 16 13.10 -11.25 9.11
C LEU A 16 13.52 -9.79 8.90
N SER A 17 14.17 -9.46 7.80
CA SER A 17 14.43 -8.06 7.43
C SER A 17 13.12 -7.31 7.16
N VAL A 18 12.36 -7.03 8.23
CA VAL A 18 11.18 -6.18 8.20
C VAL A 18 11.70 -4.78 7.92
N ASP A 19 11.43 -4.29 6.72
CA ASP A 19 11.60 -2.88 6.38
C ASP A 19 10.82 -2.06 7.40
N ASP A 20 11.51 -1.52 8.42
CA ASP A 20 10.89 -0.74 9.49
C ASP A 20 10.81 0.76 9.16
N SER A 21 11.01 1.10 7.87
CA SER A 21 10.89 2.48 7.40
C SER A 21 9.50 3.05 7.66
N THR A 22 9.43 4.37 7.73
CA THR A 22 8.14 5.07 7.82
C THR A 22 7.30 4.75 6.59
N SER A 23 7.92 4.63 5.43
CA SER A 23 7.28 4.22 4.18
C SER A 23 6.59 2.86 4.28
N ALA A 24 7.29 1.84 4.81
CA ALA A 24 6.70 0.52 5.00
C ALA A 24 5.53 0.54 5.97
N ARG A 25 5.68 1.23 7.11
CA ARG A 25 4.59 1.40 8.09
C ARG A 25 3.37 2.10 7.49
N VAL A 26 3.58 3.12 6.65
CA VAL A 26 2.52 3.80 5.90
C VAL A 26 1.81 2.84 4.95
N ARG A 27 2.55 2.07 4.13
CA ARG A 27 1.95 1.10 3.21
C ARG A 27 1.14 0.03 3.94
N SER A 28 1.66 -0.50 5.05
CA SER A 28 0.96 -1.48 5.88
C SER A 28 -0.37 -0.96 6.38
N ILE A 29 -0.39 0.27 6.90
CA ILE A 29 -1.64 0.89 7.37
C ILE A 29 -2.60 1.17 6.21
N LEU A 30 -2.09 1.64 5.07
CA LEU A 30 -2.91 1.93 3.90
C LEU A 30 -3.61 0.68 3.36
N THR A 31 -2.98 -0.50 3.44
CA THR A 31 -3.60 -1.77 3.06
C THR A 31 -4.86 -2.05 3.86
N GLU A 32 -4.88 -1.66 5.15
CA GLU A 32 -6.04 -1.84 6.03
C GLU A 32 -7.10 -0.75 5.81
N LEU A 33 -6.69 0.48 5.49
CA LEU A 33 -7.58 1.64 5.41
C LEU A 33 -8.19 1.89 4.02
N LEU A 34 -7.56 1.40 2.96
CA LEU A 34 -8.08 1.58 1.59
C LEU A 34 -9.49 0.99 1.43
N PRO A 35 -9.76 -0.26 1.85
CA PRO A 35 -11.10 -0.85 1.76
C PRO A 35 -12.17 -0.10 2.56
N SER A 36 -11.80 0.60 3.64
CA SER A 36 -12.75 1.34 4.49
C SER A 36 -12.99 2.78 4.01
N GLY A 37 -12.22 3.28 3.04
CA GLY A 37 -12.33 4.66 2.55
C GLY A 37 -11.60 5.72 3.39
N GLU A 38 -11.01 5.36 4.53
CA GLU A 38 -10.35 6.27 5.47
C GLU A 38 -8.82 6.31 5.27
N PHE A 39 -8.36 6.60 4.06
CA PHE A 39 -6.95 6.49 3.67
C PHE A 39 -6.25 7.85 3.49
N THR A 40 -6.70 8.91 4.17
CA THR A 40 -6.04 10.22 4.07
C THR A 40 -4.72 10.24 4.85
N ILE A 41 -3.86 11.23 4.56
CA ILE A 41 -2.62 11.41 5.31
C ILE A 41 -2.86 11.66 6.81
N ASP A 42 -3.99 12.29 7.15
CA ASP A 42 -4.37 12.58 8.52
C ASP A 42 -4.80 11.29 9.26
N ASP A 43 -5.52 10.40 8.58
CA ASP A 43 -5.91 9.08 9.11
C ASP A 43 -4.69 8.19 9.39
N VAL A 44 -3.78 8.12 8.42
CA VAL A 44 -2.54 7.34 8.55
C VAL A 44 -1.63 7.94 9.63
N ALA A 45 -1.51 9.27 9.69
CA ALA A 45 -0.72 9.94 10.72
C ALA A 45 -1.28 9.65 12.13
N LYS A 46 -2.62 9.74 12.30
CA LYS A 46 -3.30 9.41 13.55
C LYS A 46 -3.02 7.97 13.98
N LYS A 47 -3.11 7.00 13.06
CA LYS A 47 -2.86 5.59 13.35
C LYS A 47 -1.39 5.29 13.67
N LEU A 48 -0.46 6.10 13.17
CA LEU A 48 0.96 6.05 13.52
C LEU A 48 1.33 6.85 14.79
N GLY A 49 0.39 7.57 15.41
CA GLY A 49 0.69 8.46 16.53
C GLY A 49 1.51 9.69 16.13
N TYR A 50 1.43 10.13 14.87
CA TYR A 50 2.14 11.29 14.33
C TYR A 50 1.20 12.44 14.02
N SER A 51 1.75 13.66 14.06
CA SER A 51 1.14 14.77 13.32
C SER A 51 1.39 14.59 11.81
N LYS A 52 0.52 15.17 10.98
CA LYS A 52 0.71 15.24 9.52
C LYS A 52 2.09 15.78 9.12
N ARG A 53 2.54 16.87 9.77
CA ARG A 53 3.87 17.47 9.54
C ARG A 53 5.01 16.49 9.85
N THR A 54 4.90 15.76 10.96
CA THR A 54 5.90 14.74 11.34
C THR A 54 5.96 13.62 10.31
N LEU A 55 4.79 13.12 9.88
CA LEU A 55 4.71 12.06 8.88
C LEU A 55 5.33 12.51 7.54
N GLN A 56 4.96 13.70 7.06
CA GLN A 56 5.53 14.27 5.84
C GLN A 56 7.06 14.40 5.93
N ARG A 57 7.57 14.96 7.03
CA ARG A 57 9.03 15.12 7.23
C ARG A 57 9.76 13.77 7.20
N LYS A 58 9.21 12.74 7.87
CA LYS A 58 9.80 11.39 7.89
C LYS A 58 9.80 10.74 6.50
N LEU A 59 8.72 10.87 5.75
CA LEU A 59 8.67 10.38 4.37
C LEU A 59 9.64 11.15 3.46
N SER A 60 9.78 12.47 3.65
CA SER A 60 10.74 13.27 2.90
C SER A 60 12.19 12.89 3.22
N SER A 61 12.53 12.54 4.46
CA SER A 61 13.87 12.00 4.79
C SER A 61 14.14 10.65 4.12
N GLU A 62 13.10 9.92 3.73
CA GLU A 62 13.17 8.69 2.94
C GLU A 62 13.03 8.95 1.43
N ASN A 63 13.19 10.22 0.99
CA ASN A 63 13.07 10.67 -0.41
C ASN A 63 11.73 10.30 -1.08
N THR A 64 10.66 10.25 -0.29
CA THR A 64 9.33 9.88 -0.77
C THR A 64 8.24 10.79 -0.25
N THR A 65 7.00 10.51 -0.66
CA THR A 65 5.81 11.27 -0.26
C THR A 65 4.67 10.32 0.08
N PHE A 66 3.68 10.83 0.80
CA PHE A 66 2.47 10.07 1.09
C PHE A 66 1.77 9.61 -0.20
N GLN A 67 1.66 10.49 -1.21
CA GLN A 67 1.04 10.15 -2.48
C GLN A 67 1.77 9.02 -3.21
N LYS A 68 3.11 8.99 -3.15
CA LYS A 68 3.90 7.89 -3.71
C LYS A 68 3.58 6.58 -3.00
N GLN A 69 3.55 6.58 -1.67
CA GLN A 69 3.21 5.36 -0.90
C GLN A 69 1.78 4.90 -1.13
N LEU A 70 0.83 5.84 -1.24
CA LEU A 70 -0.56 5.55 -1.59
C LEU A 70 -0.68 4.89 -2.96
N ASN A 71 -0.01 5.44 -3.97
CA ASN A 71 -0.04 4.87 -5.32
C ASN A 71 0.61 3.49 -5.36
N SER A 72 1.78 3.30 -4.72
CA SER A 72 2.43 1.99 -4.63
C SER A 72 1.56 0.95 -3.93
N THR A 73 0.86 1.34 -2.86
CA THR A 73 -0.06 0.42 -2.16
C THR A 73 -1.25 0.05 -3.05
N ARG A 74 -1.84 1.05 -3.72
CA ARG A 74 -2.95 0.81 -4.67
C ARG A 74 -2.55 -0.09 -5.82
N GLU A 75 -1.36 0.07 -6.37
CA GLU A 75 -0.86 -0.78 -7.45
C GLU A 75 -0.76 -2.24 -6.98
N VAL A 76 -0.12 -2.48 -5.83
CA VAL A 76 0.03 -3.83 -5.27
C VAL A 76 -1.33 -4.48 -5.02
N LEU A 77 -2.27 -3.75 -4.42
CA LEU A 77 -3.61 -4.27 -4.16
C LEU A 77 -4.43 -4.48 -5.43
N ALA A 78 -4.35 -3.57 -6.40
CA ALA A 78 -5.02 -3.74 -7.69
C ALA A 78 -4.57 -5.03 -8.37
N LEU A 79 -3.27 -5.29 -8.41
CA LEU A 79 -2.72 -6.52 -8.97
C LEU A 79 -3.17 -7.74 -8.17
N ASN A 80 -3.13 -7.68 -6.85
CA ASN A 80 -3.58 -8.77 -6.00
C ASN A 80 -5.06 -9.12 -6.25
N TYR A 81 -5.95 -8.13 -6.31
CA TYR A 81 -7.37 -8.35 -6.57
C TYR A 81 -7.63 -8.83 -7.99
N LEU A 82 -6.96 -8.28 -9.00
CA LEU A 82 -7.09 -8.75 -10.38
C LEU A 82 -6.65 -10.21 -10.55
N GLN A 83 -5.66 -10.65 -9.76
CA GLN A 83 -5.08 -11.98 -9.89
C GLN A 83 -5.78 -13.05 -9.06
N ASN A 84 -6.24 -12.71 -7.86
CA ASN A 84 -6.63 -13.69 -6.85
C ASN A 84 -8.12 -13.64 -6.52
N THR A 85 -8.91 -12.85 -7.25
CA THR A 85 -10.35 -12.71 -7.02
C THR A 85 -11.13 -12.55 -8.33
N ASP A 86 -12.42 -12.86 -8.28
CA ASP A 86 -13.36 -12.64 -9.40
C ASP A 86 -13.99 -11.22 -9.36
N MET A 87 -13.43 -10.29 -8.59
CA MET A 87 -13.97 -8.95 -8.46
C MET A 87 -14.01 -8.21 -9.79
N THR A 88 -15.05 -7.41 -10.01
CA THR A 88 -15.13 -6.57 -11.20
C THR A 88 -14.11 -5.43 -11.11
N THR A 89 -13.67 -4.92 -12.26
CA THR A 89 -12.75 -3.77 -12.30
C THR A 89 -13.34 -2.54 -11.58
N SER A 90 -14.67 -2.39 -11.60
CA SER A 90 -15.37 -1.30 -10.92
C SER A 90 -15.32 -1.45 -9.40
N ASP A 91 -15.53 -2.67 -8.88
CA ASP A 91 -15.42 -2.93 -7.44
C ASP A 91 -14.00 -2.72 -6.94
N ILE A 92 -13.00 -3.14 -7.72
CA ILE A 92 -11.58 -2.89 -7.42
C ILE A 92 -11.30 -1.38 -7.37
N ALA A 93 -11.82 -0.60 -8.31
CA ALA A 93 -11.66 0.86 -8.29
C ALA A 93 -12.21 1.48 -7.00
N TYR A 94 -13.40 1.04 -6.59
CA TYR A 94 -14.07 1.49 -5.38
C TYR A 94 -13.26 1.14 -4.12
N LEU A 95 -12.82 -0.12 -3.97
CA LEU A 95 -12.02 -0.58 -2.83
C LEU A 95 -10.66 0.13 -2.71
N LEU A 96 -10.12 0.62 -3.82
CA LEU A 96 -8.87 1.38 -3.83
C LEU A 96 -9.10 2.89 -3.64
N GLY A 97 -10.33 3.30 -3.35
CA GLY A 97 -10.68 4.68 -3.03
C GLY A 97 -10.64 5.62 -4.23
N TYR A 98 -10.87 5.12 -5.44
CA TYR A 98 -11.06 5.97 -6.61
C TYR A 98 -12.52 6.45 -6.66
N GLN A 99 -12.70 7.76 -6.66
CA GLN A 99 -14.02 8.39 -6.81
C GLN A 99 -14.60 8.17 -8.21
N GLU A 100 -13.72 8.10 -9.21
CA GLU A 100 -14.08 7.99 -10.61
C GLU A 100 -13.41 6.76 -11.23
N PHE A 101 -14.19 5.89 -11.86
CA PHE A 101 -13.70 4.68 -12.52
C PHE A 101 -12.61 4.99 -13.56
N ASN A 102 -12.81 6.04 -14.36
CA ASN A 102 -11.84 6.47 -15.37
C ASN A 102 -10.50 6.96 -14.78
N SER A 103 -10.50 7.42 -13.52
CA SER A 103 -9.27 7.80 -12.84
C SER A 103 -8.47 6.56 -12.42
N PHE A 104 -9.15 5.49 -12.00
CA PHE A 104 -8.49 4.20 -11.74
C PHE A 104 -7.89 3.60 -13.01
N LEU A 105 -8.64 3.56 -14.12
CA LEU A 105 -8.14 3.02 -15.38
C LEU A 105 -6.87 3.73 -15.85
N ARG A 106 -6.86 5.07 -15.81
CA ARG A 106 -5.68 5.86 -16.20
C ARG A 106 -4.50 5.59 -15.28
N ALA A 107 -4.72 5.54 -13.96
CA ALA A 107 -3.65 5.26 -13.01
C ALA A 107 -3.05 3.86 -13.24
N PHE A 108 -3.89 2.84 -13.43
CA PHE A 108 -3.44 1.49 -13.73
C PHE A 108 -2.59 1.43 -15.01
N SER A 109 -3.06 2.05 -16.10
CA SER A 109 -2.33 2.08 -17.35
C SER A 109 -0.96 2.77 -17.22
N ILE A 110 -0.86 3.82 -16.39
CA ILE A 110 0.42 4.48 -16.10
C ILE A 110 1.36 3.54 -15.34
N TRP A 111 0.86 2.81 -14.34
CA TRP A 111 1.69 1.91 -13.53
C TRP A 111 2.16 0.68 -14.31
N LYS A 112 1.26 0.06 -15.09
CA LYS A 112 1.53 -1.21 -15.77
C LYS A 112 1.97 -1.07 -17.23
N GLY A 113 1.83 0.11 -17.82
CA GLY A 113 2.11 0.34 -19.24
C GLY A 113 1.12 -0.35 -20.19
N MET A 114 0.01 -0.86 -19.68
CA MET A 114 -1.05 -1.52 -20.45
C MET A 114 -2.40 -1.36 -19.74
N SER A 115 -3.50 -1.50 -20.47
CA SER A 115 -4.84 -1.44 -19.92
C SER A 115 -5.17 -2.65 -19.03
N ILE A 116 -6.17 -2.49 -18.16
CA ILE A 116 -6.66 -3.58 -17.32
C ILE A 116 -7.23 -4.73 -18.16
N SER A 117 -7.90 -4.43 -19.27
CA SER A 117 -8.46 -5.44 -20.17
C SER A 117 -7.37 -6.30 -20.78
N GLU A 118 -6.29 -5.69 -21.30
CA GLU A 118 -5.12 -6.40 -21.81
C GLU A 118 -4.43 -7.22 -20.72
N TYR A 119 -4.36 -6.67 -19.50
CA TYR A 119 -3.79 -7.37 -18.36
C TYR A 119 -4.58 -8.65 -18.01
N ARG A 120 -5.91 -8.58 -17.95
CA ARG A 120 -6.78 -9.74 -17.70
C ARG A 120 -6.72 -10.77 -18.82
N GLU A 121 -6.65 -10.34 -20.08
CA GLU A 121 -6.52 -11.27 -21.21
C GLU A 121 -5.23 -12.09 -21.11
N LYS A 122 -4.11 -11.45 -20.71
CA LYS A 122 -2.84 -12.15 -20.49
C LYS A 122 -2.87 -13.14 -19.33
N MET A 123 -3.76 -12.95 -18.36
CA MET A 123 -3.94 -13.85 -17.23
C MET A 123 -4.81 -15.06 -17.53
N ASN A 124 -5.74 -14.92 -18.48
CA ASN A 124 -6.65 -15.98 -18.90
C ASN A 124 -6.07 -16.89 -20.00
N LYS A 125 -4.85 -16.61 -20.46
CA LYS A 125 -4.07 -17.41 -21.41
C LYS A 125 -3.06 -18.26 -20.66
#